data_AF-A0A7Y0S5G0-F1
#
_entry.id   AF-A0A7Y0S5G0-F1
#
_cell.length_a   1.000
_cell.length_b   1.000
_cell.length_c   1.000
_cell.angle_alpha   90.00
_cell.angle_beta   90.00
_cell.angle_gamma   90.00
#
_symmetry.space_group_name_H-M   'P 1'
#
loop_
_entity.id
_entity.type
_entity.pdbx_description
1 polymer ?
#
loop_
_entity_poly.entity_id
_entity_poly.type
_entity_poly.pdbx_seq_one_letter_code
_entity_poly.pdbx_strand_id
1 'polypeptide(L)'
;TDKDKIMVLGGGPNRIGQGIEFDYCCVHASLALREDGYETIMVNCNPETVSTDYDTSDRLYFEPVTLEDVLSIARVEKPKGVIVQYGGQTPLKLARALEAAGVPIIGTSPDAIDRAEDRERFQAAVDRLGLLQPENATVTTME
;
A
#
# COMPACT_ATOMS: atom_id res chain seq x y z
N THR A 1 20.29 -7.29 -8.53
CA THR A 1 21.30 -6.46 -9.24
C THR A 1 21.81 -5.39 -8.29
N ASP A 2 22.65 -4.44 -8.70
CA ASP A 2 23.04 -3.28 -7.87
C ASP A 2 22.05 -2.10 -7.99
N LYS A 3 20.91 -2.30 -8.66
CA LYS A 3 19.89 -1.26 -8.84
C LYS A 3 19.18 -0.96 -7.52
N ASP A 4 18.71 0.27 -7.41
CA ASP A 4 17.78 0.66 -6.35
C ASP A 4 16.48 -0.15 -6.48
N LYS A 5 16.05 -0.73 -5.36
CA LYS A 5 14.88 -1.62 -5.32
C LYS A 5 13.63 -0.91 -4.83
N ILE A 6 12.51 -1.09 -5.52
CA ILE A 6 11.21 -0.60 -5.07
C ILE A 6 10.25 -1.77 -4.91
N MET A 7 9.68 -1.88 -3.71
CA MET A 7 8.70 -2.91 -3.39
C MET A 7 7.28 -2.39 -3.56
N VAL A 8 6.42 -3.19 -4.18
CA VAL A 8 4.99 -2.90 -4.38
C VAL A 8 4.18 -3.97 -3.65
N LEU A 9 3.33 -3.55 -2.71
CA LEU A 9 2.44 -4.46 -1.99
C LEU A 9 1.09 -4.56 -2.70
N GLY A 10 0.73 -5.77 -3.11
CA GLY A 10 -0.57 -6.09 -3.69
C GLY A 10 -1.69 -6.14 -2.63
N GLY A 11 -2.91 -6.45 -3.10
CA GLY A 11 -4.10 -6.44 -2.25
C GLY A 11 -4.45 -7.77 -1.58
N GLY A 12 -3.85 -8.88 -2.02
CA GLY A 12 -4.30 -10.22 -1.70
C GLY A 12 -5.56 -10.61 -2.48
N PRO A 13 -6.39 -11.56 -1.99
CA PRO A 13 -7.53 -12.09 -2.74
C PRO A 13 -8.60 -11.02 -3.01
N ASN A 14 -9.17 -11.06 -4.20
CA ASN A 14 -10.24 -10.16 -4.62
C ASN A 14 -11.51 -10.37 -3.79
N ARG A 15 -12.22 -9.28 -3.51
CA ARG A 15 -13.53 -9.26 -2.84
C ARG A 15 -14.35 -8.05 -3.27
N ILE A 16 -15.63 -8.03 -2.93
CA ILE A 16 -16.49 -6.87 -3.17
C ILE A 16 -15.85 -5.62 -2.50
N GLY A 17 -15.63 -4.57 -3.30
CA GLY A 17 -14.95 -3.34 -2.88
C GLY A 17 -13.42 -3.35 -2.97
N GLN A 18 -12.80 -4.50 -3.27
CA GLN A 18 -11.36 -4.66 -3.53
C GLN A 18 -11.13 -5.66 -4.65
N GLY A 19 -11.23 -5.18 -5.89
CA GLY A 19 -11.11 -6.01 -7.07
C GLY A 19 -9.84 -5.75 -7.88
N ILE A 20 -9.96 -6.07 -9.16
CA ILE A 20 -8.88 -5.99 -10.17
C ILE A 20 -8.35 -4.57 -10.38
N GLU A 21 -9.11 -3.55 -9.98
CA GLU A 21 -8.72 -2.15 -10.10
C GLU A 21 -7.41 -1.86 -9.33
N PHE A 22 -7.23 -2.51 -8.18
CA PHE A 22 -6.02 -2.37 -7.37
C PHE A 22 -4.85 -3.19 -7.92
N ASP A 23 -5.14 -4.35 -8.52
CA ASP A 23 -4.13 -5.15 -9.22
C ASP A 23 -3.54 -4.35 -10.40
N TYR A 24 -4.41 -3.73 -11.20
CA TYR A 24 -4.03 -2.86 -12.31
C TYR A 24 -3.07 -1.74 -11.86
N CYS A 25 -3.36 -1.07 -10.74
CA CYS A 25 -2.46 -0.04 -10.19
C CYS A 25 -1.08 -0.62 -9.80
N CYS A 26 -1.04 -1.81 -9.19
CA CYS A 26 0.21 -2.47 -8.80
C CYS A 26 1.05 -2.86 -10.02
N VAL A 27 0.41 -3.40 -11.07
CA VAL A 27 1.06 -3.73 -12.35
C VAL A 27 1.70 -2.48 -12.95
N HIS A 28 0.94 -1.39 -13.06
CA HIS A 28 1.45 -0.14 -13.63
C HIS A 28 2.61 0.46 -12.83
N ALA A 29 2.58 0.36 -11.50
CA ALA A 29 3.72 0.77 -10.67
C ALA A 29 4.98 -0.03 -11.00
N SER A 30 4.87 -1.36 -11.06
CA SER A 30 6.02 -2.22 -11.40
C SER A 30 6.54 -1.94 -12.81
N LEU A 31 5.66 -1.82 -13.80
CA LEU A 31 6.08 -1.54 -15.18
C LEU A 31 6.78 -0.18 -15.30
N ALA A 32 6.19 0.87 -14.76
CA ALA A 32 6.77 2.22 -14.83
C ALA A 32 8.11 2.33 -14.09
N LEU A 33 8.21 1.76 -12.88
CA LEU A 33 9.45 1.79 -12.11
C LEU A 33 10.57 0.97 -12.77
N ARG A 34 10.21 -0.15 -13.42
CA ARG A 34 11.16 -0.96 -14.18
C ARG A 34 11.66 -0.21 -15.42
N GLU A 35 10.79 0.51 -16.12
CA GLU A 35 11.15 1.40 -17.24
C GLU A 35 12.08 2.54 -16.77
N ASP A 36 11.83 3.10 -15.58
CA ASP A 36 12.67 4.12 -14.95
C ASP A 36 14.00 3.57 -14.37
N GLY A 37 14.24 2.26 -14.48
CA GLY A 37 15.50 1.63 -14.15
C GLY A 37 15.64 1.09 -12.73
N TYR A 38 14.57 1.07 -11.93
CA TYR A 38 14.53 0.41 -10.63
C TYR A 38 14.46 -1.12 -10.78
N GLU A 39 14.87 -1.85 -9.74
CA GLU A 39 14.58 -3.28 -9.58
C GLU A 39 13.26 -3.43 -8.81
N THR A 40 12.22 -3.92 -9.47
CA THR A 40 10.87 -3.97 -8.90
C THR A 40 10.60 -5.28 -8.19
N ILE A 41 10.01 -5.19 -7.01
CA ILE A 41 9.68 -6.33 -6.15
C ILE A 41 8.18 -6.33 -5.92
N MET A 42 7.48 -7.32 -6.44
CA MET A 42 6.04 -7.51 -6.18
C MET A 42 5.83 -8.46 -5.01
N VAL A 43 4.98 -8.08 -4.05
CA VAL A 43 4.52 -8.96 -2.97
C VAL A 43 3.00 -9.07 -3.05
N ASN A 44 2.49 -10.22 -3.47
CA ASN A 44 1.06 -10.48 -3.56
C ASN A 44 0.80 -12.00 -3.49
N CYS A 45 -0.43 -12.40 -3.16
CA CYS A 45 -0.80 -13.82 -3.02
C CYS A 45 -2.04 -14.21 -3.82
N ASN A 46 -2.54 -13.34 -4.70
CA ASN A 46 -3.73 -13.62 -5.49
C ASN A 46 -3.36 -14.37 -6.79
N PRO A 47 -3.73 -15.65 -6.96
CA PRO A 47 -3.34 -16.42 -8.13
C PRO A 47 -4.01 -15.99 -9.43
N GLU A 48 -5.06 -15.17 -9.35
CA GLU A 48 -5.85 -14.73 -10.52
C GLU A 48 -5.30 -13.46 -11.17
N THR A 49 -4.23 -12.88 -10.61
CA THR A 49 -3.80 -11.51 -10.94
C THR A 49 -2.60 -11.43 -11.87
N VAL A 50 -2.55 -10.35 -12.65
CA VAL A 50 -1.41 -10.06 -13.53
C VAL A 50 -0.20 -9.60 -12.72
N SER A 51 -0.41 -8.99 -11.54
CA SER A 51 0.73 -8.65 -10.66
C SER A 51 1.53 -9.87 -10.21
N THR A 52 0.90 -11.03 -10.09
CA THR A 52 1.56 -12.29 -9.73
C THR A 52 2.10 -13.07 -10.93
N ASP A 53 2.11 -12.47 -12.12
CA ASP A 53 2.91 -12.97 -13.24
C ASP A 53 4.38 -12.59 -13.04
N TYR A 54 5.29 -13.55 -13.28
CA TYR A 54 6.73 -13.33 -13.16
C TYR A 54 7.26 -12.33 -14.20
N ASP A 55 6.56 -12.11 -15.31
CA ASP A 55 6.94 -11.12 -16.32
C ASP A 55 6.64 -9.66 -15.89
N THR A 56 5.83 -9.47 -14.85
CA THR A 56 5.39 -8.14 -14.37
C THR A 56 6.44 -7.42 -13.52
N SER A 57 7.30 -8.15 -12.80
CA SER A 57 8.29 -7.57 -11.87
C SER A 57 9.65 -8.27 -12.00
N ASP A 58 10.73 -7.63 -11.56
CA ASP A 58 12.04 -8.28 -11.55
C ASP A 58 12.11 -9.41 -10.51
N ARG A 59 11.36 -9.25 -9.40
CA ARG A 59 11.27 -10.24 -8.31
C ARG A 59 9.83 -10.34 -7.83
N LEU A 60 9.28 -11.54 -7.88
CA LEU A 60 7.95 -11.84 -7.35
C LEU A 60 8.07 -12.67 -6.06
N TYR A 61 7.45 -12.17 -4.99
CA TYR A 61 7.18 -12.92 -3.77
C TYR A 61 5.69 -13.28 -3.73
N PHE A 62 5.40 -14.55 -4.01
CA PHE A 62 4.04 -15.09 -3.89
C PHE A 62 3.75 -15.43 -2.43
N GLU A 63 3.62 -14.40 -1.60
CA GLU A 63 3.54 -14.50 -0.15
C GLU A 63 2.34 -13.69 0.41
N PRO A 64 1.82 -14.03 1.60
CA PRO A 64 0.76 -13.26 2.22
C PRO A 64 1.17 -11.79 2.44
N VAL A 65 0.26 -10.86 2.18
CA VAL A 65 0.49 -9.42 2.45
C VAL A 65 0.19 -9.12 3.92
N THR A 66 1.01 -9.66 4.82
CA THR A 66 0.94 -9.41 6.27
C THR A 66 2.15 -8.63 6.76
N LEU A 67 2.07 -8.09 7.98
CA LEU A 67 3.19 -7.37 8.59
C LEU A 67 4.45 -8.25 8.70
N GLU A 68 4.31 -9.49 9.17
CA GLU A 68 5.43 -10.40 9.40
C GLU A 68 6.15 -10.78 8.10
N ASP A 69 5.37 -11.16 7.08
CA ASP A 69 5.89 -11.60 5.80
C ASP A 69 6.59 -10.44 5.07
N VAL A 70 5.94 -9.27 5.04
CA VAL A 70 6.51 -8.06 4.42
C VAL A 70 7.79 -7.62 5.13
N LEU A 71 7.84 -7.64 6.46
CA LEU A 71 9.07 -7.33 7.20
C LEU A 71 10.18 -8.34 6.93
N SER A 72 9.84 -9.62 6.79
CA SER A 72 10.80 -10.67 6.47
C SER A 72 11.42 -10.46 5.09
N ILE A 73 10.61 -10.09 4.08
CA ILE A 73 11.09 -9.76 2.74
C ILE A 73 11.92 -8.47 2.77
N ALA A 74 11.40 -7.40 3.39
CA ALA A 74 12.08 -6.11 3.46
C ALA A 74 13.45 -6.19 4.15
N ARG A 75 13.60 -7.05 5.18
CA ARG A 75 14.86 -7.30 5.87
C ARG A 75 15.94 -7.88 4.95
N VAL A 76 15.56 -8.77 4.04
CA VAL A 76 16.49 -9.41 3.09
C VAL A 76 16.75 -8.48 1.91
N GLU A 77 15.69 -7.91 1.34
CA GLU A 77 15.76 -7.13 0.12
C GLU A 77 16.33 -5.72 0.32
N LYS A 78 16.10 -5.13 1.50
CA LYS A 78 16.46 -3.76 1.88
C LYS A 78 16.05 -2.77 0.79
N PRO A 79 14.75 -2.68 0.45
CA PRO A 79 14.29 -1.81 -0.62
C PRO A 79 14.59 -0.35 -0.31
N LYS A 80 14.86 0.46 -1.34
CA LYS A 80 14.96 1.91 -1.23
C LYS A 80 13.61 2.53 -0.85
N GLY A 81 12.52 1.91 -1.28
CA GLY A 81 11.17 2.35 -0.98
C GLY A 81 10.12 1.26 -1.10
N VAL A 82 9.01 1.42 -0.38
CA VAL A 82 7.86 0.52 -0.39
C VAL A 82 6.59 1.31 -0.69
N ILE A 83 5.85 0.87 -1.70
CA ILE A 83 4.55 1.41 -2.12
C ILE A 83 3.46 0.57 -1.44
N VAL A 84 2.62 1.25 -0.66
CA VAL A 84 1.50 0.66 0.09
C VAL A 84 0.14 1.17 -0.36
N GLN A 85 0.11 2.17 -1.24
CA GLN A 85 -1.08 2.93 -1.59
C GLN A 85 -1.94 2.27 -2.67
N TYR A 86 -1.39 1.30 -3.41
CA TYR A 86 -2.00 0.79 -4.65
C TYR A 86 -2.74 -0.53 -4.50
N GLY A 87 -2.45 -1.32 -3.46
CA GLY A 87 -3.11 -2.62 -3.22
C GLY A 87 -4.42 -2.54 -2.43
N GLY A 88 -5.03 -1.37 -2.29
CA GLY A 88 -6.26 -1.20 -1.50
C GLY A 88 -6.04 -1.33 0.00
N GLN A 89 -7.10 -1.67 0.77
CA GLN A 89 -7.05 -1.55 2.24
C GLN A 89 -6.02 -2.46 2.91
N THR A 90 -5.68 -3.61 2.30
CA THR A 90 -4.76 -4.59 2.88
C THR A 90 -3.40 -3.96 3.20
N PRO A 91 -2.66 -3.40 2.23
CA PRO A 91 -1.41 -2.70 2.52
C PRO A 91 -1.59 -1.34 3.22
N LEU A 92 -2.70 -0.61 2.99
CA LEU A 92 -2.95 0.66 3.69
C LEU A 92 -2.98 0.48 5.22
N LYS A 93 -3.62 -0.59 5.72
CA LYS A 93 -3.66 -0.90 7.16
C LYS A 93 -2.30 -1.25 7.75
N LEU A 94 -1.35 -1.71 6.94
CA LEU A 94 0.00 -2.07 7.39
C LEU A 94 0.93 -0.86 7.44
N ALA A 95 0.60 0.24 6.76
CA ALA A 95 1.50 1.37 6.53
C ALA A 95 2.15 1.90 7.81
N ARG A 96 1.36 2.14 8.86
CA ARG A 96 1.85 2.63 10.17
C ARG A 96 2.79 1.63 10.85
N ALA A 97 2.42 0.36 10.86
CA ALA A 97 3.21 -0.68 11.52
C ALA A 97 4.54 -0.93 10.79
N LEU A 98 4.52 -0.86 9.45
CA LEU A 98 5.71 -0.96 8.61
C LEU A 98 6.65 0.24 8.83
N GLU A 99 6.13 1.47 8.84
CA GLU A 99 6.91 2.67 9.11
C GLU A 99 7.53 2.64 10.51
N ALA A 100 6.76 2.26 11.53
CA ALA A 100 7.27 2.10 12.90
C ALA A 100 8.38 1.04 13.02
N ALA A 101 8.37 0.03 12.13
CA ALA A 101 9.40 -0.98 12.02
C ALA A 101 10.61 -0.56 11.14
N GLY A 102 10.62 0.68 10.63
CA GLY A 102 11.71 1.24 9.84
C GLY A 102 11.65 0.91 8.34
N VAL A 103 10.52 0.43 7.83
CA VAL A 103 10.33 0.21 6.40
C VAL A 103 10.19 1.57 5.70
N PRO A 104 10.93 1.83 4.61
CA PRO A 104 10.91 3.12 3.92
C PRO A 104 9.64 3.26 3.06
N ILE A 105 8.54 3.69 3.66
CA ILE A 105 7.30 4.00 2.92
C ILE A 105 7.55 5.24 2.03
N ILE A 106 7.32 5.12 0.73
CA ILE A 106 7.46 6.23 -0.23
C ILE A 106 6.09 6.72 -0.69
N GLY A 107 6.02 7.98 -1.14
CA GLY A 107 4.76 8.63 -1.54
C GLY A 107 4.06 9.30 -0.36
N THR A 108 2.73 9.25 -0.31
CA THR A 108 1.93 9.81 0.78
C THR A 108 2.27 9.11 2.10
N SER A 109 2.60 9.88 3.14
CA SER A 109 3.02 9.31 4.43
C SER A 109 1.89 8.54 5.14
N PRO A 110 2.22 7.54 5.97
CA PRO A 110 1.22 6.82 6.77
C PRO A 110 0.37 7.73 7.67
N ASP A 111 0.94 8.82 8.22
CA ASP A 111 0.13 9.81 8.96
C ASP A 111 -0.88 10.54 8.07
N ALA A 112 -0.50 10.88 6.83
CA ALA A 112 -1.40 11.54 5.90
C ALA A 112 -2.53 10.60 5.43
N ILE A 113 -2.22 9.31 5.23
CA ILE A 113 -3.25 8.28 4.97
C ILE A 113 -4.21 8.20 6.15
N ASP A 114 -3.70 8.06 7.38
CA ASP A 114 -4.55 7.99 8.56
C ASP A 114 -5.39 9.25 8.78
N ARG A 115 -4.85 10.43 8.49
CA ARG A 115 -5.62 11.69 8.57
C ARG A 115 -6.85 11.69 7.65
N ALA A 116 -6.77 10.98 6.53
CA ALA A 116 -7.88 10.85 5.59
C ALA A 116 -8.83 9.69 5.95
N GLU A 117 -8.33 8.61 6.55
CA GLU A 117 -9.17 7.46 6.96
C GLU A 117 -9.87 7.67 8.31
N ASP A 118 -9.25 8.42 9.23
CA ASP A 118 -9.82 8.77 10.52
C ASP A 118 -10.88 9.87 10.36
N ARG A 119 -12.11 9.56 10.76
CA ARG A 119 -13.27 10.44 10.56
C ARG A 119 -13.16 11.76 11.32
N GLU A 120 -12.60 11.75 12.53
CA GLU A 120 -12.43 12.94 13.36
C GLU A 120 -11.33 13.84 12.78
N ARG A 121 -10.19 13.24 12.41
CA ARG A 121 -9.08 13.97 11.78
C ARG A 121 -9.49 14.54 10.42
N PHE A 122 -10.27 13.79 9.64
CA PHE A 122 -10.76 14.24 8.35
C PHE A 122 -11.76 15.39 8.49
N GLN A 123 -12.73 15.29 9.41
CA GLN A 123 -13.69 16.37 9.71
C GLN A 123 -12.95 17.66 10.10
N ALA A 124 -11.99 17.57 11.02
CA ALA A 124 -11.18 18.72 11.42
C ALA A 124 -10.37 19.32 10.24
N ALA A 125 -9.93 18.50 9.29
CA ALA A 125 -9.24 18.96 8.09
C ALA A 125 -10.18 19.71 7.13
N VAL A 126 -11.40 19.22 6.93
CA VAL A 126 -12.44 19.88 6.12
C VAL A 126 -12.79 21.24 6.72
N ASP A 127 -13.04 21.30 8.04
CA ASP A 127 -13.39 22.52 8.75
C ASP A 127 -12.28 23.56 8.65
N ARG A 128 -11.03 23.12 8.86
CA ARG A 128 -9.84 23.99 8.71
C ARG A 128 -9.72 24.59 7.31
N LEU A 129 -10.14 23.86 6.28
CA LEU A 129 -10.09 24.31 4.88
C LEU A 129 -11.32 25.13 4.47
N GLY A 130 -12.33 25.25 5.34
CA GLY A 130 -13.58 25.94 5.01
C GLY A 130 -14.40 25.24 3.93
N LEU A 131 -14.31 23.90 3.85
CA LEU A 131 -15.06 23.09 2.90
C LEU A 131 -16.38 22.62 3.51
N LEU A 132 -17.33 22.21 2.65
CA LEU A 132 -18.64 21.72 3.07
C LEU A 132 -18.62 20.21 3.29
N GLN A 133 -19.18 19.75 4.42
CA GLN A 133 -19.43 18.34 4.73
C GLN A 133 -20.83 18.19 5.34
N PRO A 134 -21.57 17.08 5.05
CA PRO A 134 -22.85 16.81 5.69
C PRO A 134 -22.75 16.75 7.22
N GLU A 135 -23.83 17.12 7.93
CA GLU A 135 -23.89 17.00 9.39
C GLU A 135 -23.61 15.55 9.82
N ASN A 136 -22.64 15.38 10.71
CA ASN A 136 -22.16 14.07 11.15
C ASN A 136 -21.58 14.14 12.58
N ALA A 137 -21.42 12.99 13.23
CA ALA A 137 -20.80 12.85 14.54
C ALA A 137 -19.98 11.55 14.62
N THR A 138 -18.86 11.58 15.35
CA THR A 138 -18.04 10.41 15.65
C THR A 138 -18.41 9.90 17.05
N VAL A 139 -19.13 8.78 17.11
CA VAL A 139 -19.68 8.24 18.36
C VAL A 139 -18.92 6.97 18.77
N THR A 140 -18.43 6.93 20.01
CA THR A 140 -17.73 5.77 20.58
C THR A 140 -18.51 5.07 21.71
N THR A 141 -19.56 5.71 22.24
CA THR A 141 -20.39 5.24 23.35
C THR A 141 -21.87 5.59 23.12
N MET A 142 -22.79 4.80 23.68
CA MET A 142 -24.25 4.93 23.45
C MET A 142 -24.97 5.89 24.43
N GLU A 143 -24.25 6.56 25.34
CA GLU A 143 -24.85 7.47 26.32
C GLU A 143 -25.40 8.76 25.68
#